data_AF-A0A7M2CAS2-F1
#
_entry.id   AF-A0A7M2CAS2-F1
#
_cell.length_a   1.000
_cell.length_b   1.000
_cell.length_c   1.000
_cell.angle_alpha   90.00
_cell.angle_beta   90.00
_cell.angle_gamma   90.00
#
_symmetry.space_group_name_H-M   'P 1'
#
loop_
_entity.id
_entity.type
_entity.pdbx_description
1 polymer ?
#
loop_
_entity_poly.entity_id
_entity_poly.type
_entity_poly.pdbx_seq_one_letter_code
_entity_poly.pdbx_strand_id
1 'polypeptide(L)'
;MNLPAEALEAAKEAMREVTPPPGVSKEDWLAEHGTWALFAGAIAAAARFIAAQALTAAANDLQESVDVIRVRSYDAGINNHDTLHAMTTNVGWLQHRAGEILAGH
;
A
#
# COMPACT_ATOMS: atom_id res chain seq x y z
N MET A 1 6.14 -11.70 3.55
CA MET A 1 5.48 -10.63 2.77
C MET A 1 6.51 -10.15 1.75
N ASN A 2 6.23 -10.27 0.45
CA ASN A 2 7.13 -9.76 -0.60
C ASN A 2 6.76 -8.31 -0.90
N LEU A 3 7.76 -7.43 -0.97
CA LEU A 3 7.56 -6.03 -1.36
C LEU A 3 6.95 -5.95 -2.78
N PRO A 4 6.00 -5.01 -3.03
CA PRO A 4 5.51 -4.75 -4.38
C PRO A 4 6.66 -4.39 -5.32
N ALA A 5 6.62 -4.87 -6.56
CA ALA A 5 7.67 -4.55 -7.55
C ALA A 5 7.75 -3.04 -7.80
N GLU A 6 6.60 -2.37 -7.83
CA GLU A 6 6.48 -0.93 -7.99
C GLU A 6 7.09 -0.17 -6.82
N ALA A 7 7.00 -0.72 -5.60
CA ALA A 7 7.64 -0.13 -4.42
C ALA A 7 9.16 -0.17 -4.55
N LEU A 8 9.70 -1.28 -5.07
CA LEU A 8 11.13 -1.43 -5.30
C LEU A 8 11.64 -0.51 -6.42
N GLU A 9 10.91 -0.38 -7.53
CA GLU A 9 11.27 0.53 -8.61
C GLU A 9 11.19 2.00 -8.18
N ALA A 10 10.16 2.39 -7.41
CA ALA A 10 10.05 3.74 -6.86
C ALA A 10 11.20 4.06 -5.88
N ALA A 11 11.58 3.09 -5.04
CA ALA A 11 12.73 3.22 -4.16
C ALA A 11 14.04 3.39 -4.95
N LYS A 12 14.24 2.61 -6.02
CA LYS A 12 15.41 2.72 -6.91
C LYS A 12 15.50 4.09 -7.59
N GLU A 13 14.39 4.58 -8.12
CA GLU A 13 14.37 5.88 -8.80
C GLU A 13 14.65 7.02 -7.82
N ALA A 14 14.05 6.99 -6.63
CA ALA A 14 14.31 7.97 -5.58
C ALA A 14 15.79 7.99 -5.16
N MET A 15 16.47 6.83 -5.15
CA MET A 15 17.91 6.76 -4.89
C MET A 15 18.75 7.34 -6.03
N ARG A 16 18.25 7.32 -7.27
CA ARG A 16 18.95 7.83 -8.46
C ARG A 16 18.90 9.35 -8.57
N GLU A 17 17.76 9.94 -8.26
CA GLU A 17 17.46 11.38 -8.44
C GLU A 17 18.06 12.31 -7.37
N VAL A 18 18.76 11.76 -6.37
CA VAL A 18 19.36 12.59 -5.32
C VAL A 18 20.31 13.63 -5.92
N THR A 19 19.88 14.88 -5.77
CA THR A 19 20.55 16.07 -6.23
C THR A 19 21.07 16.83 -5.01
N PRO A 20 22.40 16.97 -4.85
CA PRO A 20 22.97 17.67 -3.70
C PRO A 20 22.64 19.18 -3.75
N PRO A 21 22.71 19.89 -2.62
CA PRO A 21 22.57 21.34 -2.56
C PRO A 21 23.57 22.05 -3.50
N PRO A 22 23.21 23.24 -4.04
CA PRO A 22 24.12 24.00 -4.89
C PRO A 22 25.43 24.29 -4.15
N GLY A 23 26.56 23.95 -4.77
CA GLY A 23 27.89 24.20 -4.20
C GLY A 23 28.46 23.04 -3.37
N VAL A 24 27.74 21.93 -3.19
CA VAL A 24 28.26 20.71 -2.56
C VAL A 24 28.43 19.62 -3.63
N SER A 25 29.58 18.93 -3.63
CA SER A 25 29.77 17.81 -4.55
C SER A 25 28.84 16.65 -4.18
N LYS A 26 28.37 15.89 -5.16
CA LYS A 26 27.52 14.72 -4.90
C LYS A 26 28.24 13.70 -4.01
N GLU A 27 29.55 13.56 -4.15
CA GLU A 27 30.38 12.64 -3.38
C GLU A 27 30.47 13.07 -1.90
N ASP A 28 30.73 14.35 -1.62
CA ASP A 28 30.84 14.86 -0.25
C ASP A 28 29.49 14.83 0.47
N TRP A 29 28.42 15.22 -0.22
CA TRP A 29 27.06 15.17 0.33
C TRP A 29 26.64 13.72 0.62
N LEU A 30 27.01 12.78 -0.26
CA LEU A 30 26.71 11.37 -0.05
C LEU A 30 27.53 10.76 1.10
N ALA A 31 28.77 11.19 1.28
CA ALA A 31 29.64 10.74 2.35
C ALA A 31 29.17 11.22 3.75
N GLU A 32 28.63 12.43 3.83
CA GLU A 32 28.24 13.06 5.10
C GLU A 32 26.79 12.74 5.53
N HIS A 33 25.86 12.70 4.57
CA HIS A 33 24.42 12.53 4.83
C HIS A 33 23.73 11.51 3.92
N GLY A 34 24.39 11.11 2.83
CA GLY A 34 23.79 10.42 1.70
C GLY A 34 23.04 9.16 2.02
N THR A 35 23.66 8.25 2.79
CA THR A 35 23.09 6.93 3.03
C THR A 35 21.73 7.02 3.72
N TRP A 36 21.58 7.84 4.76
CA TRP A 36 20.32 7.98 5.48
C TRP A 36 19.27 8.77 4.70
N ALA A 37 19.67 9.84 4.00
CA ALA A 37 18.76 10.63 3.17
C ALA A 37 18.24 9.82 1.97
N LEU A 38 19.10 9.00 1.36
CA LEU A 38 18.75 8.04 0.30
C LEU A 38 17.74 7.01 0.81
N PHE A 39 17.99 6.40 1.98
CA PHE A 39 17.05 5.43 2.56
C PHE A 39 15.71 6.08 2.92
N ALA A 40 15.72 7.28 3.50
CA ALA A 40 14.49 7.99 3.83
C ALA A 40 13.67 8.33 2.58
N GLY A 41 14.32 8.83 1.52
CA GLY A 41 13.66 9.10 0.24
C GLY A 41 13.12 7.83 -0.44
N ALA A 42 13.90 6.75 -0.43
CA ALA A 42 13.49 5.45 -0.96
C ALA A 42 12.29 4.87 -0.22
N ILE A 43 12.29 4.93 1.12
CA ILE A 43 11.18 4.49 1.96
C ILE A 43 9.94 5.36 1.69
N ALA A 44 10.09 6.68 1.63
CA ALA A 44 8.98 7.59 1.34
C ALA A 44 8.35 7.30 -0.03
N ALA A 45 9.17 7.07 -1.07
CA ALA A 45 8.71 6.73 -2.41
C ALA A 45 7.99 5.37 -2.47
N ALA A 46 8.47 4.39 -1.72
CA ALA A 46 7.88 3.05 -1.63
C ALA A 46 6.62 2.98 -0.77
N ALA A 47 6.47 3.88 0.21
CA ALA A 47 5.46 3.79 1.27
C ALA A 47 4.03 3.65 0.74
N ARG A 48 3.66 4.43 -0.29
CA ARG A 48 2.30 4.38 -0.87
C ARG A 48 1.95 3.01 -1.46
N PHE A 49 2.92 2.34 -2.07
CA PHE A 49 2.71 1.03 -2.69
C PHE A 49 2.57 -0.06 -1.62
N ILE A 50 3.36 0.03 -0.55
CA ILE A 50 3.27 -0.89 0.59
C ILE A 50 1.92 -0.70 1.31
N ALA A 51 1.50 0.54 1.54
CA ALA A 51 0.22 0.85 2.17
C ALA A 51 -0.96 0.36 1.31
N ALA A 52 -0.92 0.60 0.00
CA ALA A 52 -1.93 0.11 -0.92
C ALA A 52 -2.01 -1.42 -0.93
N GLN A 53 -0.86 -2.11 -0.97
CA GLN A 53 -0.81 -3.58 -0.89
C GLN A 53 -1.44 -4.11 0.39
N ALA A 54 -1.16 -3.47 1.54
CA ALA A 54 -1.75 -3.88 2.82
C ALA A 54 -3.28 -3.72 2.83
N LEU A 55 -3.80 -2.62 2.28
CA LEU A 55 -5.24 -2.40 2.15
C LEU A 55 -5.89 -3.39 1.19
N THR A 56 -5.26 -3.69 0.06
CA THR A 56 -5.74 -4.70 -0.89
C THR A 56 -5.76 -6.09 -0.25
N ALA A 57 -4.74 -6.47 0.51
CA ALA A 57 -4.71 -7.73 1.25
C ALA A 57 -5.86 -7.81 2.27
N ALA A 58 -6.06 -6.76 3.07
CA ALA A 58 -7.16 -6.70 4.03
C ALA A 58 -8.54 -6.77 3.35
N ALA A 59 -8.69 -6.16 2.17
CA ALA A 59 -9.92 -6.25 1.39
C ALA A 59 -10.19 -7.68 0.89
N ASN A 60 -9.14 -8.39 0.45
CA ASN A 60 -9.25 -9.78 0.02
C ASN A 60 -9.63 -10.71 1.17
N ASP A 61 -8.97 -10.58 2.34
CA ASP A 61 -9.28 -11.37 3.54
C ASP A 61 -10.73 -11.14 4.00
N LEU A 62 -11.20 -9.88 3.94
CA LEU A 62 -12.57 -9.54 4.26
C LEU A 62 -13.55 -10.11 3.22
N GLN A 63 -13.21 -10.06 1.93
CA GLN A 63 -14.02 -10.64 0.86
C GLN A 63 -14.18 -12.16 1.02
N GLU A 64 -13.11 -12.88 1.33
CA GLU A 64 -13.18 -14.31 1.65
C GLU A 64 -14.11 -14.59 2.84
N SER A 65 -14.04 -13.75 3.88
CA SER A 65 -14.94 -13.85 5.02
C SER A 65 -16.40 -13.61 4.65
N VAL A 66 -16.68 -12.61 3.79
CA VAL A 66 -18.03 -12.35 3.25
C VAL A 66 -18.57 -13.57 2.51
N ASP A 67 -17.75 -14.20 1.66
CA ASP A 67 -18.18 -15.34 0.85
C ASP A 67 -18.47 -16.57 1.72
N VAL A 68 -17.62 -16.84 2.72
CA VAL A 68 -17.86 -17.92 3.70
C VAL A 68 -19.15 -17.69 4.49
N ILE A 69 -19.38 -16.47 5.00
CA ILE A 69 -20.59 -16.15 5.76
C ILE A 69 -21.82 -16.26 4.86
N ARG A 70 -21.75 -15.80 3.61
CA ARG A 70 -22.86 -15.88 2.66
C ARG A 70 -23.31 -17.32 2.44
N VAL A 71 -22.37 -18.22 2.14
CA VAL A 71 -22.68 -19.64 1.92
C VAL A 71 -23.26 -20.29 3.17
N ARG A 72 -22.61 -20.10 4.33
CA ARG A 72 -23.10 -20.70 5.59
C ARG A 72 -24.47 -20.18 6.02
N SER A 73 -24.74 -18.90 5.78
CA SER A 73 -26.05 -18.29 6.11
C SER A 73 -27.14 -18.86 5.21
N TYR A 74 -26.85 -19.05 3.92
CA TYR A 74 -27.76 -19.69 2.97
C TYR A 74 -28.09 -21.13 3.41
N ASP A 75 -27.07 -21.94 3.70
CA ASP A 75 -27.25 -23.33 4.13
C ASP A 75 -28.05 -23.45 5.44
N ALA A 76 -27.88 -22.48 6.34
CA ALA A 76 -28.58 -22.43 7.63
C ALA A 76 -29.96 -21.75 7.56
N GLY A 77 -30.36 -21.20 6.42
CA GLY A 77 -31.60 -20.41 6.29
C GLY A 77 -31.62 -19.11 7.10
N ILE A 78 -30.44 -18.56 7.43
CA ILE A 78 -30.28 -17.33 8.22
C ILE A 78 -30.25 -16.12 7.29
N ASN A 79 -31.11 -15.14 7.55
CA ASN A 79 -31.08 -13.85 6.83
C ASN A 79 -30.02 -12.92 7.44
N ASN A 80 -28.88 -12.80 6.77
CA ASN A 80 -27.76 -11.91 7.15
C ASN A 80 -27.54 -10.78 6.12
N HIS A 81 -28.59 -10.36 5.40
CA HIS A 81 -28.47 -9.38 4.31
C HIS A 81 -27.75 -8.09 4.74
N ASP A 82 -28.17 -7.48 5.84
CA ASP A 82 -27.63 -6.20 6.31
C ASP A 82 -26.14 -6.31 6.70
N THR A 83 -25.77 -7.41 7.37
CA THR A 83 -24.38 -7.68 7.75
C THR A 83 -23.51 -7.91 6.51
N LEU A 84 -23.97 -8.71 5.56
CA LEU A 84 -23.24 -8.97 4.32
C LEU A 84 -23.10 -7.70 3.48
N HIS A 85 -24.13 -6.85 3.46
CA HIS A 85 -24.09 -5.56 2.80
C HIS A 85 -23.04 -4.64 3.43
N ALA A 86 -23.06 -4.48 4.76
CA ALA A 86 -22.08 -3.66 5.47
C ALA A 86 -20.63 -4.15 5.25
N MET A 87 -20.40 -5.45 5.32
CA MET A 87 -19.07 -6.02 5.06
C MET A 87 -18.62 -5.81 3.62
N THR A 88 -19.52 -6.00 2.63
CA THR A 88 -19.21 -5.74 1.21
C THR A 88 -18.89 -4.27 0.96
N THR A 89 -19.59 -3.36 1.62
CA THR A 89 -19.28 -1.92 1.57
C THR A 89 -17.88 -1.63 2.12
N ASN A 90 -17.49 -2.28 3.23
CA ASN A 90 -16.14 -2.13 3.78
C ASN A 90 -15.06 -2.69 2.83
N VAL A 91 -15.31 -3.80 2.12
CA VAL A 91 -14.41 -4.30 1.07
C VAL A 91 -14.22 -3.22 -0.01
N GLY A 92 -15.32 -2.67 -0.52
CA GLY A 92 -15.28 -1.61 -1.54
C GLY A 92 -14.53 -0.36 -1.05
N TRP A 93 -14.72 0.03 0.21
CA TRP A 93 -14.02 1.16 0.81
C TRP A 93 -12.50 0.93 0.89
N LEU A 94 -12.06 -0.25 1.33
CA LEU A 94 -10.64 -0.60 1.40
C LEU A 94 -9.97 -0.57 0.02
N GLN A 95 -10.64 -1.15 -0.99
CA GLN A 95 -10.18 -1.15 -2.37
C GLN A 95 -10.10 0.28 -2.94
N HIS A 96 -11.12 1.08 -2.69
CA HIS A 96 -11.14 2.48 -3.09
C HIS A 96 -9.98 3.26 -2.46
N ARG A 97 -9.77 3.11 -1.15
CA ARG A 97 -8.69 3.81 -0.44
C ARG A 97 -7.29 3.40 -0.91
N ALA A 98 -7.10 2.12 -1.24
CA ALA A 98 -5.87 1.66 -1.87
C ALA A 98 -5.61 2.36 -3.21
N GLY A 99 -6.66 2.53 -4.02
CA GLY A 99 -6.60 3.28 -5.28
C GLY A 99 -6.25 4.75 -5.09
N GLU A 100 -6.87 5.44 -4.12
CA GLU A 100 -6.57 6.83 -3.80
C GLU A 100 -5.10 7.05 -3.41
N ILE A 101 -4.56 6.17 -2.57
CA ILE A 101 -3.16 6.23 -2.13
C ILE A 101 -2.19 6.08 -3.32
N LEU A 102 -2.50 5.20 -4.26
CA LEU A 102 -1.68 5.02 -5.47
C LEU A 102 -1.76 6.24 -6.40
N ALA A 103 -2.93 6.86 -6.51
CA ALA A 103 -3.14 8.07 -7.29
C ALA A 103 -2.59 9.34 -6.62
N GLY A 104 -2.20 9.28 -5.35
CA GLY A 104 -1.58 10.39 -4.61
C GLY A 104 -2.56 11.32 -3.92
N HIS A 105 -3.76 10.82 -3.54
CA HIS A 105 -4.82 11.55 -2.85
C HIS A 105 -4.86 11.29 -1.33
#